data_AF-A0A0S8H338-F1
#
_entry.id   AF-A0A0S8H338-F1
#
_cell.length_a   1.000
_cell.length_b   1.000
_cell.length_c   1.000
_cell.angle_alpha   90.00
_cell.angle_beta   90.00
_cell.angle_gamma   90.00
#
_symmetry.space_group_name_H-M   'P 1'
#
loop_
_entity.id
_entity.type
_entity.pdbx_description
1 polymer ?
#
loop_
_entity_poly.entity_id
_entity_poly.type
_entity_poly.pdbx_seq_one_letter_code
_entity_poly.pdbx_strand_id
1 'polypeptide(L)' 'MQAQFVPVIGRNRMTFTFPLINAARNVMFFITGADKARAVQAVLSDDVERKARYPAARVQPTRGQLIFVLDNPAAKGSP' A
#
# COMPACT_ATOMS: atom_id res chain seq x y z
N MET A 1 -13.13 14.38 -7.13
CA MET A 1 -12.78 13.83 -5.81
C MET A 1 -13.98 14.03 -4.90
N GLN A 2 -14.61 12.95 -4.40
CA GLN A 2 -15.77 13.04 -3.51
C GLN A 2 -15.45 12.33 -2.20
N ALA A 3 -16.05 12.78 -1.10
CA ALA A 3 -15.89 12.14 0.19
C ALA A 3 -16.73 10.86 0.26
N GLN A 4 -16.11 9.74 0.67
CA GLN A 4 -16.79 8.46 0.86
C GLN A 4 -17.08 8.25 2.35
N PHE A 5 -18.33 7.95 2.70
CA PHE A 5 -18.69 7.57 4.07
C PHE A 5 -18.17 6.16 4.39
N VAL A 6 -17.50 6.01 5.53
CA VAL A 6 -16.95 4.73 5.99
C VAL A 6 -17.67 4.29 7.27
N PRO A 7 -18.62 3.33 7.20
CA PRO A 7 -19.48 2.97 8.32
C PRO A 7 -18.72 2.52 9.58
N VAL A 8 -17.68 1.69 9.41
CA VAL A 8 -16.90 1.13 10.54
C VAL A 8 -16.20 2.19 11.40
N ILE A 9 -15.95 3.39 10.86
CA ILE A 9 -15.33 4.51 11.60
C ILE A 9 -16.27 5.72 11.75
N GLY A 10 -17.53 5.61 11.31
CA GLY A 10 -18.57 6.63 11.49
C GLY A 10 -18.28 8.00 10.87
N ARG A 11 -17.44 8.09 9.83
CA ARG A 11 -17.02 9.38 9.25
C ARG A 11 -16.74 9.31 7.75
N ASN A 12 -16.82 10.48 7.11
CA ASN A 12 -16.43 10.68 5.72
C ASN A 12 -14.91 10.72 5.56
N ARG A 13 -14.40 10.12 4.48
CA ARG A 13 -12.99 10.21 4.09
C ARG A 13 -12.87 10.81 2.69
N MET A 14 -12.00 11.80 2.56
CA MET A 14 -11.44 12.21 1.27
C MET A 14 -10.05 11.57 1.16
N THR A 15 -9.75 10.97 0.01
CA THR A 15 -8.48 10.30 -0.26
C THR A 15 -8.02 10.59 -1.68
N PHE A 16 -6.72 10.72 -1.88
CA PHE A 16 -6.16 10.71 -3.23
C PHE A 16 -6.41 9.36 -3.89
N THR A 17 -6.60 9.40 -5.20
CA THR A 17 -6.80 8.23 -6.06
C THR A 17 -5.48 7.78 -6.68
N PHE A 18 -5.41 6.56 -7.19
CA PHE A 18 -4.20 6.00 -7.79
C PHE A 18 -3.57 6.87 -8.89
N PRO A 19 -4.30 7.50 -9.83
CA PRO A 19 -3.68 8.37 -10.83
C PRO A 19 -2.81 9.48 -10.24
N LEU A 20 -3.26 10.09 -9.14
CA LEU A 20 -2.51 11.15 -8.46
C LEU A 20 -1.33 10.58 -7.66
N ILE A 21 -1.55 9.50 -6.92
CA ILE A 21 -0.49 8.84 -6.15
C ILE A 21 0.64 8.37 -7.08
N ASN A 22 0.29 7.76 -8.22
CA ASN A 22 1.24 7.22 -9.21
C ASN A 22 1.91 8.30 -10.08
N ALA A 23 1.48 9.56 -9.98
CA ALA A 23 2.15 10.70 -10.61
C ALA A 23 3.31 11.25 -9.77
N ALA A 24 3.42 10.84 -8.49
CA ALA A 24 4.48 11.30 -7.60
C ALA A 24 5.87 10.80 -8.05
N ARG A 25 6.92 11.59 -7.75
CA ARG A 25 8.32 11.21 -8.01
C ARG A 25 8.84 10.15 -7.05
N ASN A 26 8.37 10.15 -5.82
CA ASN A 26 8.69 9.15 -4.81
C ASN A 26 7.41 8.83 -4.04
N VAL A 27 7.13 7.54 -3.89
CA VAL A 27 6.11 7.04 -2.97
C VAL A 27 6.79 6.10 -2.00
N MET A 28 6.59 6.33 -0.71
CA MET A 28 7.21 5.54 0.35
C MET A 28 6.15 4.96 1.26
N PHE A 29 6.19 3.64 1.46
CA PHE A 29 5.43 2.95 2.48
C PHE A 29 6.30 2.75 3.73
N PHE A 30 5.86 3.28 4.87
CA PHE A 30 6.43 2.98 6.18
C PHE A 30 5.58 1.91 6.87
N ILE A 31 6.16 0.75 7.15
CA ILE A 31 5.43 -0.41 7.65
C ILE A 31 6.16 -0.98 8.87
N THR A 32 5.46 -1.00 10.00
CA THR A 32 6.01 -1.47 11.28
C THR A 32 5.07 -2.49 11.93
N GLY A 33 5.63 -3.46 12.64
CA GLY A 33 4.89 -4.45 13.41
C GLY A 33 4.63 -5.78 12.70
N ALA A 34 4.64 -6.86 13.49
CA ALA A 34 4.52 -8.23 12.99
C ALA A 34 3.17 -8.53 12.32
N ASP A 35 2.11 -7.83 12.70
CA ASP A 35 0.77 -7.99 12.13
C ASP A 35 0.71 -7.56 10.64
N LYS A 36 1.71 -6.79 10.16
CA LYS A 36 1.83 -6.37 8.77
C LYS A 36 2.61 -7.32 7.88
N ALA A 37 3.37 -8.26 8.45
CA ALA A 37 4.26 -9.14 7.69
C ALA A 37 3.54 -9.92 6.57
N ARG A 38 2.34 -10.45 6.86
CA ARG A 38 1.54 -11.17 5.85
C ARG A 38 1.12 -10.28 4.66
N ALA A 39 0.80 -9.02 4.92
CA ALA A 39 0.42 -8.07 3.89
C ALA A 39 1.64 -7.66 3.05
N VAL A 40 2.80 -7.42 3.69
CA VAL A 40 4.07 -7.15 3.00
C VAL A 40 4.42 -8.29 2.05
N GLN A 41 4.40 -9.53 2.54
CA GLN A 41 4.64 -10.72 1.71
C GLN A 41 3.69 -10.79 0.51
N ALA A 42 2.41 -10.49 0.71
CA ALA A 42 1.42 -10.54 -0.37
C ALA A 42 1.67 -9.46 -1.43
N VAL A 43 1.99 -8.22 -1.02
CA VAL A 43 2.22 -7.10 -1.93
C VAL A 43 3.54 -7.26 -2.70
N LEU A 44 4.56 -7.88 -2.11
CA LEU A 44 5.86 -8.10 -2.74
C LEU A 44 5.96 -9.43 -3.52
N SER A 45 5.00 -10.35 -3.38
CA SER A 45 4.99 -11.68 -4.04
C SER A 45 4.76 -11.61 -5.55
N ASP A 46 5.41 -12.42 -6.38
CA ASP A 46 5.12 -12.47 -7.83
C ASP A 46 3.73 -13.01 -8.22
N ASP A 47 2.95 -13.50 -7.25
CA ASP A 47 1.57 -13.92 -7.45
C ASP A 47 0.64 -12.70 -7.67
N VAL A 48 0.19 -12.53 -8.91
CA VAL A 48 -0.68 -11.44 -9.36
C VAL A 48 -2.04 -11.45 -8.64
N GLU A 49 -2.63 -12.63 -8.43
CA GLU A 49 -3.93 -12.77 -7.78
C GLU A 49 -3.85 -12.43 -6.29
N ARG A 50 -2.75 -12.84 -5.64
CA ARG A 50 -2.48 -12.49 -4.25
C ARG A 50 -2.23 -10.98 -4.09
N LYS A 51 -1.46 -10.38 -4.99
CA LYS A 51 -1.19 -8.92 -5.03
C LYS A 51 -2.48 -8.11 -5.23
N ALA A 52 -3.34 -8.51 -6.17
CA ALA A 52 -4.53 -7.76 -6.58
C ALA A 52 -5.52 -7.47 -5.44
N ARG A 53 -5.50 -8.28 -4.37
CA ARG A 53 -6.34 -8.10 -3.18
C ARG A 53 -5.96 -6.86 -2.35
N TYR A 54 -4.78 -6.30 -2.55
CA TYR A 54 -4.25 -5.21 -1.72
C TYR A 54 -4.18 -3.90 -2.52
N PRO A 55 -4.82 -2.81 -2.06
CA PRO A 55 -4.71 -1.50 -2.72
C PRO A 55 -3.26 -1.02 -2.88
N ALA A 56 -2.37 -1.38 -1.96
CA ALA A 56 -0.94 -1.04 -2.02
C ALA A 56 -0.24 -1.60 -3.27
N ALA A 57 -0.69 -2.74 -3.82
CA ALA A 57 -0.12 -3.33 -5.04
C ALA A 57 -0.42 -2.49 -6.31
N ARG A 58 -1.41 -1.59 -6.25
CA ARG A 58 -1.76 -0.68 -7.36
C ARG A 58 -1.00 0.64 -7.32
N VAL A 59 -0.20 0.86 -6.28
CA VAL A 59 0.71 1.99 -6.19
C VAL A 59 1.95 1.66 -7.01
N GLN A 60 2.06 2.28 -8.18
CA GLN A 60 3.11 2.04 -9.17
C GLN A 60 3.45 3.39 -9.82
N PRO A 61 4.39 4.17 -9.23
CA PRO A 61 4.81 5.45 -9.77
C PRO A 61 5.32 5.31 -11.21
N THR A 62 4.72 6.03 -12.15
CA THR A 62 5.01 5.87 -13.59
C THR A 62 6.33 6.49 -14.01
N ARG A 63 6.77 7.55 -13.31
CA ARG A 63 8.01 8.29 -13.56
C ARG A 63 8.74 8.61 -12.25
N GLY A 64 8.75 7.65 -11.34
CA GLY A 64 9.24 7.80 -9.98
C GLY A 64 9.66 6.49 -9.36
N GLN A 65 9.97 6.53 -8.07
CA GLN A 65 10.39 5.37 -7.30
C GLN A 65 9.31 4.97 -6.28
N LEU A 66 9.18 3.67 -6.07
CA LEU A 66 8.40 3.09 -4.98
C LEU A 66 9.36 2.50 -3.95
N ILE A 67 9.26 2.96 -2.70
CA ILE A 67 10.17 2.56 -1.62
C ILE A 67 9.36 1.93 -0.50
N PHE A 68 9.80 0.78 0.00
CA PHE A 68 9.26 0.14 1.20
C PHE A 68 10.29 0.25 2.32
N VAL A 69 9.88 0.87 3.44
CA VAL A 69 10.67 0.95 4.67
C VAL A 69 9.98 0.08 5.71
N LEU A 70 10.66 -0.98 6.11
CA LEU A 70 10.12 -2.01 6.99
C LEU A 70 10.95 -2.09 8.28
N ASP A 71 10.29 -2.32 9.42
CA ASP A 71 10.99 -2.82 10.61
C ASP A 71 11.21 -4.35 10.52
N ASN A 72 12.08 -4.89 11.38
CA ASN A 72 12.37 -6.33 11.38
C ASN A 72 11.10 -7.21 11.56
N PRO A 73 10.16 -6.89 12.47
CA PRO A 73 8.91 -7.63 12.59
C PRO A 73 8.06 -7.64 11.29
N ALA A 74 7.91 -6.50 10.62
CA ALA A 74 7.12 -6.40 9.38
C ALA A 74 7.83 -7.02 8.17
N ALA A 75 9.16 -7.04 8.17
CA ALA A 75 9.96 -7.68 7.11
C ALA A 75 10.00 -9.21 7.22
N LYS A 76 9.44 -9.81 8.27
CA LYS A 76 9.52 -11.25 8.47
C LYS A 76 8.89 -12.03 7.30
N GLY A 77 9.74 -12.73 6.54
CA GLY A 77 9.35 -13.57 5.42
C GLY A 77 9.01 -12.81 4.13
N SER A 78 9.31 -11.51 4.05
CA SER A 78 9.35 -10.82 2.75
C SER A 78 10.38 -11.52 1.82
N PRO A 79 10.19 -11.47 0.49
CA PRO A 79 11.16 -12.02 -0.46
C PRO A 79 12.54 -11.36 -0.33
#